data_AF-A0A6N7WQE6-F1
#
_entry.id   AF-A0A6N7WQE6-F1
#
_cell.length_a   1.000
_cell.length_b   1.000
_cell.length_c   1.000
_cell.angle_alpha   90.00
_cell.angle_beta   90.00
_cell.angle_gamma   90.00
#
_symmetry.space_group_name_H-M   'P 1'
#
loop_
_entity.id
_entity.type
_entity.pdbx_description
1 polymer ?
#
loop_
_entity_poly.entity_id
_entity_poly.type
_entity_poly.pdbx_seq_one_letter_code
_entity_poly.pdbx_strand_id
1 'polypeptide(L)'
;MLKREEIEYIKQKYPKGTPIHLYSMAGETTVPPGSRGIVDHVDDIGQIHMKWENGSCLALNVEEDRFDIITEQDKISEKKEQEFIDKVNEILGKTDFLLLNMSCNSENTSYAAEKLLAMHQAFEEVYGEGYVEEKYGMVTMPAVVRGRESGIQALALVTLDLESSGEHWGTTFLSPGGPLVQGHAELTEEQKRAIKEYYIPYDYWYTPLVERDHHVNFTDMPESVADIRRLVDEYLVAGQSQTMEGPK
;
A
#
# COMPACT_ATOMS: atom_id res chain seq x y z
N MET A 1 -2.55 -31.00 -24.93
CA MET A 1 -3.99 -30.86 -25.24
C MET A 1 -4.73 -31.33 -24.00
N LEU A 2 -5.53 -30.44 -23.40
CA LEU A 2 -6.20 -30.70 -22.13
C LEU A 2 -7.17 -31.88 -22.25
N LYS A 3 -7.28 -32.65 -21.17
CA LYS A 3 -8.27 -33.71 -21.03
C LYS A 3 -9.64 -33.11 -20.79
N ARG A 4 -10.68 -33.88 -21.13
CA ARG A 4 -12.08 -33.45 -20.94
C ARG A 4 -12.39 -33.02 -19.50
N GLU A 5 -11.89 -33.74 -18.51
CA GLU A 5 -12.09 -33.43 -17.09
C GLU A 5 -11.46 -32.07 -16.71
N GLU A 6 -10.29 -31.75 -17.28
CA GLU A 6 -9.60 -30.46 -17.06
C GLU A 6 -10.41 -29.31 -17.69
N ILE A 7 -10.95 -29.51 -18.89
CA ILE A 7 -11.79 -28.52 -19.58
C ILE A 7 -13.10 -28.30 -18.81
N GLU A 8 -13.73 -29.37 -18.31
CA GLU A 8 -14.93 -29.27 -17.47
C GLU A 8 -14.64 -28.54 -16.16
N TYR A 9 -13.48 -28.77 -15.55
CA TYR A 9 -13.03 -28.02 -14.37
C TYR A 9 -12.82 -26.52 -14.67
N ILE A 10 -12.17 -26.17 -15.79
CA ILE A 10 -11.99 -24.77 -16.21
C ILE A 10 -13.35 -24.09 -16.42
N LYS A 11 -14.31 -24.78 -17.07
CA LYS A 11 -15.69 -24.27 -17.25
C LYS A 11 -16.40 -23.99 -15.93
N GLN A 12 -16.18 -24.83 -14.93
CA GLN A 12 -16.75 -24.64 -13.59
C GLN A 12 -16.08 -23.50 -12.81
N LYS A 13 -14.75 -23.38 -12.91
CA LYS A 13 -13.97 -22.35 -12.21
C LYS A 13 -14.15 -20.96 -12.82
N TYR A 14 -14.33 -20.87 -14.14
CA TYR A 14 -14.43 -19.63 -14.89
C TYR A 14 -15.75 -19.53 -15.67
N PRO A 15 -16.91 -19.48 -14.97
CA PRO A 15 -18.19 -19.27 -15.65
C PRO A 15 -18.25 -17.87 -16.28
N LYS A 16 -19.18 -17.70 -17.23
CA LYS A 16 -19.47 -16.41 -17.85
C LYS A 16 -19.72 -15.32 -16.79
N GLY A 17 -19.07 -14.18 -16.94
CA GLY A 17 -19.15 -13.03 -16.03
C GLY A 17 -18.08 -13.02 -14.94
N THR A 18 -17.23 -14.05 -14.83
CA THR A 18 -16.13 -14.06 -13.87
C THR A 18 -15.16 -12.91 -14.18
N PRO A 19 -14.88 -12.00 -13.23
CA PRO A 19 -13.92 -10.92 -13.44
C PRO A 19 -12.49 -11.45 -13.29
N ILE A 20 -11.59 -11.02 -14.18
CA ILE A 20 -10.20 -11.48 -14.24
C ILE A 20 -9.26 -10.28 -14.26
N HIS A 21 -8.16 -10.40 -13.52
CA HIS A 21 -7.00 -9.52 -13.58
C HIS A 21 -5.84 -10.25 -14.28
N LEU A 22 -5.24 -9.65 -15.30
CA LEU A 22 -4.13 -10.23 -16.07
C LEU A 22 -2.78 -9.72 -15.57
N TYR A 23 -1.86 -10.62 -15.21
CA TYR A 23 -0.46 -10.27 -14.95
C TYR A 23 0.41 -10.37 -16.19
N SER A 24 0.23 -11.40 -17.01
CA SER A 24 0.98 -11.56 -18.26
C SER A 24 0.30 -12.53 -19.21
N MET A 25 0.29 -12.19 -20.50
CA MET A 25 -0.14 -13.06 -21.59
C MET A 25 1.07 -13.57 -22.37
N ALA A 26 1.14 -14.87 -22.61
CA ALA A 26 2.26 -15.48 -23.32
C ALA A 26 2.20 -15.16 -24.83
N GLY A 27 3.30 -14.62 -25.38
CA GLY A 27 3.45 -14.41 -26.82
C GLY A 27 2.65 -13.27 -27.44
N GLU A 28 1.80 -12.58 -26.68
CA GLU A 28 0.94 -11.49 -27.15
C GLU A 28 1.05 -10.27 -26.23
N THR A 29 0.97 -9.06 -26.79
CA THR A 29 1.17 -7.80 -26.06
C THR A 29 -0.01 -6.83 -26.16
N THR A 30 -1.02 -7.18 -26.95
CA THR A 30 -2.22 -6.35 -27.18
C THR A 30 -3.04 -6.14 -25.90
N VAL A 31 -3.01 -7.10 -24.97
CA VAL A 31 -3.59 -6.94 -23.62
C VAL A 31 -2.44 -6.75 -22.62
N PRO A 32 -2.19 -5.53 -22.14
CA PRO A 32 -1.06 -5.28 -21.26
C PRO A 32 -1.26 -5.89 -19.86
N PRO A 33 -0.17 -6.20 -19.14
CA PRO A 33 -0.21 -6.47 -17.70
C PRO A 33 -1.02 -5.42 -16.93
N GLY A 34 -1.81 -5.87 -15.96
CA GLY A 34 -2.72 -5.04 -15.18
C GLY A 34 -4.14 -4.94 -15.76
N SER A 35 -4.36 -5.41 -17.00
CA SER A 35 -5.68 -5.33 -17.65
C SER A 35 -6.74 -6.13 -16.89
N ARG A 36 -7.95 -5.59 -16.84
CA ARG A 36 -9.13 -6.28 -16.31
C ARG A 36 -10.09 -6.65 -17.42
N GLY A 37 -10.83 -7.73 -17.22
CA GLY A 37 -11.83 -8.21 -18.15
C GLY A 37 -12.81 -9.15 -17.48
N ILE A 38 -13.83 -9.55 -18.23
CA ILE A 38 -14.81 -10.55 -17.79
C ILE A 38 -14.80 -11.75 -18.74
N VAL A 39 -14.99 -12.94 -18.19
CA VAL A 39 -15.15 -14.16 -18.98
C VAL A 39 -16.43 -14.07 -19.80
N ASP A 40 -16.36 -14.28 -21.11
CA ASP A 40 -17.53 -14.42 -21.96
C ASP A 40 -17.98 -15.89 -22.06
N HIS A 41 -17.04 -16.81 -22.30
CA HIS A 41 -17.25 -18.25 -22.25
C HIS A 41 -15.91 -19.03 -22.25
N VAL A 42 -15.94 -20.32 -21.93
CA VAL A 42 -14.81 -21.24 -22.11
C VAL A 42 -15.16 -22.21 -23.24
N ASP A 43 -14.26 -22.35 -24.21
CA ASP A 43 -14.51 -23.19 -25.39
C ASP A 43 -14.32 -24.69 -25.13
N ASP A 44 -14.36 -25.51 -26.18
CA ASP A 44 -14.25 -26.97 -26.12
C ASP A 44 -12.82 -27.49 -26.06
N ILE A 45 -11.81 -26.61 -26.17
CA ILE A 45 -10.39 -26.92 -26.00
C ILE A 45 -9.80 -26.35 -24.71
N GLY A 46 -10.59 -25.57 -23.95
CA GLY A 46 -10.24 -25.06 -22.62
C GLY A 46 -9.69 -23.64 -22.61
N GLN A 47 -9.76 -22.90 -23.72
CA GLN A 47 -9.41 -21.48 -23.72
C GLN A 47 -10.54 -20.64 -23.14
N ILE A 48 -10.17 -19.64 -22.34
CA ILE A 48 -11.11 -18.75 -21.68
C ILE A 48 -11.26 -17.49 -22.54
N HIS A 49 -12.38 -17.37 -23.25
CA HIS A 49 -12.67 -16.20 -24.09
C HIS A 49 -13.11 -15.04 -23.21
N MET A 50 -12.50 -13.88 -23.42
CA MET A 50 -12.61 -12.73 -22.54
C MET A 50 -13.25 -11.53 -23.26
N LYS A 51 -13.83 -10.62 -22.47
CA LYS A 51 -14.10 -9.23 -22.85
C LYS A 51 -13.23 -8.34 -21.99
N TRP A 52 -12.14 -7.85 -22.57
CA TRP A 52 -11.21 -6.96 -21.90
C TRP A 52 -11.70 -5.51 -21.94
N GLU A 53 -11.32 -4.72 -20.93
CA GLU A 53 -11.67 -3.29 -20.86
C GLU A 53 -11.14 -2.47 -22.04
N ASN A 54 -10.00 -2.88 -22.61
CA ASN A 54 -9.43 -2.24 -23.81
C ASN A 54 -10.17 -2.63 -25.12
N GLY A 55 -11.26 -3.39 -25.04
CA GLY A 55 -12.06 -3.86 -26.17
C GLY A 55 -11.51 -5.11 -26.85
N SER A 56 -10.37 -5.64 -26.42
CA SER A 56 -9.83 -6.91 -26.91
C SER A 56 -10.74 -8.09 -26.54
N CYS A 57 -10.70 -9.13 -27.37
CA CYS A 57 -11.36 -10.41 -27.14
C CYS A 57 -10.36 -11.59 -27.07
N LEU A 58 -9.07 -11.30 -26.87
CA LEU A 58 -8.04 -12.34 -26.78
C LEU A 58 -8.33 -13.31 -25.63
N ALA A 59 -8.30 -14.61 -25.95
CA ALA A 59 -8.58 -15.66 -24.99
C ALA A 59 -7.36 -15.96 -24.12
N LEU A 60 -7.60 -16.43 -22.89
CA LEU A 60 -6.56 -16.88 -21.97
C LEU A 60 -6.32 -18.39 -22.10
N ASN A 61 -5.05 -18.77 -21.98
CA ASN A 61 -4.61 -20.14 -21.80
C ASN A 61 -4.14 -20.35 -20.35
N VAL A 62 -4.84 -21.21 -19.61
CA VAL A 62 -4.57 -21.49 -18.18
C VAL A 62 -3.16 -22.03 -17.93
N GLU A 63 -2.55 -22.72 -18.90
CA GLU A 63 -1.21 -23.30 -18.76
C GLU A 63 -0.07 -22.31 -19.07
N GLU A 64 -0.36 -21.20 -19.76
CA GLU A 64 0.66 -20.28 -20.29
C GLU A 64 0.54 -18.86 -19.73
N ASP A 65 -0.68 -18.39 -19.49
CA ASP A 65 -0.96 -17.05 -19.01
C ASP A 65 -0.99 -16.97 -17.49
N ARG A 66 -0.68 -15.79 -16.94
CA ARG A 66 -0.75 -15.53 -15.50
C ARG A 66 -1.87 -14.53 -15.23
N PHE A 67 -2.86 -14.96 -14.47
CA PHE A 67 -4.05 -14.15 -14.15
C PHE A 67 -4.77 -14.71 -12.92
N ASP A 68 -5.56 -13.87 -12.26
CA ASP A 68 -6.39 -14.24 -11.10
C ASP A 68 -7.83 -13.79 -11.25
N ILE A 69 -8.73 -14.45 -10.51
CA ILE A 69 -10.12 -14.02 -10.37
C ILE A 69 -10.15 -12.84 -9.42
N ILE A 70 -10.77 -11.74 -9.84
CA ILE A 70 -11.00 -10.59 -8.95
C ILE A 70 -12.12 -10.96 -7.97
N THR A 71 -11.76 -11.08 -6.70
CA THR A 71 -12.68 -11.40 -5.62
C THR A 71 -13.41 -10.15 -5.12
N GLU A 72 -14.46 -10.34 -4.31
CA GLU A 72 -15.07 -9.22 -3.59
C GLU A 72 -14.13 -8.63 -2.54
N GLN A 73 -13.21 -9.43 -2.00
CA GLN A 73 -12.20 -8.96 -1.07
C GLN A 73 -11.23 -7.99 -1.76
N ASP A 74 -10.78 -8.30 -2.98
CA ASP A 74 -9.89 -7.40 -3.76
C ASP A 74 -10.55 -6.03 -3.99
N LYS A 75 -11.84 -6.02 -4.34
CA LYS A 75 -12.60 -4.77 -4.51
C LYS A 75 -12.71 -3.98 -3.21
N ILE A 76 -12.88 -4.66 -2.08
CA ILE A 76 -12.92 -4.02 -0.76
C ILE A 76 -11.55 -3.42 -0.44
N SER A 77 -10.46 -4.17 -0.66
CA SER A 77 -9.09 -3.72 -0.45
C SER A 77 -8.77 -2.49 -1.31
N GLU A 78 -9.05 -2.53 -2.62
CA GLU A 78 -8.87 -1.39 -3.53
C GLU A 78 -9.65 -0.15 -3.11
N LYS A 79 -10.91 -0.33 -2.70
CA LYS A 79 -11.75 0.78 -2.24
C LYS A 79 -11.19 1.40 -0.96
N LYS A 80 -10.76 0.58 0.01
CA LYS A 80 -10.17 1.05 1.25
C LYS A 80 -8.86 1.79 1.00
N GLU A 81 -7.99 1.24 0.16
CA GLU A 81 -6.74 1.89 -0.19
C GLU A 81 -6.99 3.26 -0.82
N GLN A 82 -7.92 3.37 -1.77
CA GLN A 82 -8.30 4.66 -2.36
C GLN A 82 -8.84 5.64 -1.31
N GLU A 83 -9.73 5.19 -0.42
CA GLU A 83 -10.29 6.02 0.65
C GLU A 83 -9.21 6.53 1.61
N PHE A 84 -8.24 5.67 1.95
CA PHE A 84 -7.10 6.06 2.79
C PHE A 84 -6.21 7.09 2.09
N ILE A 85 -5.86 6.86 0.82
CA ILE A 85 -5.04 7.78 0.04
C ILE A 85 -5.72 9.15 -0.13
N ASP A 86 -7.04 9.17 -0.35
CA ASP A 86 -7.80 10.42 -0.43
C ASP A 86 -7.71 11.22 0.88
N LYS A 87 -7.93 10.56 2.03
CA LYS A 87 -7.78 11.20 3.36
C LYS A 87 -6.36 11.71 3.59
N VAL A 88 -5.34 10.93 3.23
CA VAL A 88 -3.94 11.36 3.35
C VAL A 88 -3.67 12.58 2.46
N ASN A 89 -4.16 12.59 1.23
CA ASN A 89 -4.02 13.75 0.34
C ASN A 89 -4.64 15.03 0.91
N GLU A 90 -5.78 14.93 1.62
CA GLU A 90 -6.37 16.07 2.32
C GLU A 90 -5.47 16.62 3.45
N ILE A 91 -4.79 15.72 4.18
CA ILE A 91 -3.82 16.08 5.22
C ILE A 91 -2.59 16.74 4.58
N LEU A 92 -2.05 16.12 3.54
CA LEU A 92 -0.86 16.61 2.83
C LEU A 92 -1.11 17.95 2.13
N GLY A 93 -2.31 18.19 1.63
CA GLY A 93 -2.70 19.48 1.03
C GLY A 93 -2.66 20.68 1.99
N LYS A 94 -2.62 20.42 3.31
CA LYS A 94 -2.52 21.43 4.38
C LYS A 94 -1.18 21.38 5.12
N THR A 95 -0.23 20.56 4.64
CA THR A 95 1.03 20.32 5.33
C THR A 95 2.12 21.26 4.84
N ASP A 96 2.84 21.88 5.78
CA ASP A 96 4.09 22.57 5.50
C ASP A 96 5.22 21.56 5.53
N PHE A 97 5.68 21.13 4.35
CA PHE A 97 6.68 20.09 4.19
C PHE A 97 8.08 20.50 4.70
N LEU A 98 8.41 21.79 4.65
CA LEU A 98 9.69 22.26 5.18
C LEU A 98 9.67 22.19 6.71
N LEU A 99 8.58 22.67 7.33
CA LEU A 99 8.38 22.55 8.77
C LEU A 99 8.30 21.09 9.22
N LEU A 100 7.64 20.22 8.44
CA LEU A 100 7.59 18.78 8.69
C LEU A 100 8.98 18.17 8.75
N ASN A 101 9.80 18.42 7.73
CA ASN A 101 11.16 17.92 7.69
C ASN A 101 12.02 18.46 8.84
N MET A 102 11.89 19.75 9.18
CA MET A 102 12.58 20.34 10.33
C MET A 102 12.15 19.67 11.64
N SER A 103 10.85 19.44 11.83
CA SER A 103 10.32 18.80 13.04
C SER A 103 10.80 17.35 13.17
N CYS A 104 10.88 16.59 12.07
CA CYS A 104 11.42 15.22 12.08
C CYS A 104 12.91 15.16 12.48
N ASN A 105 13.66 16.25 12.31
CA ASN A 105 15.11 16.28 12.46
C ASN A 105 15.59 17.26 13.55
N SER A 106 14.72 17.59 14.51
CA SER A 106 15.02 18.49 15.63
C SER A 106 14.50 17.91 16.94
N GLU A 107 14.84 18.55 18.06
CA GLU A 107 14.31 18.17 19.38
C GLU A 107 12.79 18.39 19.50
N ASN A 108 12.20 19.28 18.69
CA ASN A 108 10.76 19.51 18.68
C ASN A 108 10.07 18.73 17.56
N THR A 109 9.62 17.53 17.92
CA THR A 109 8.94 16.58 17.03
C THR A 109 7.43 16.75 16.97
N SER A 110 6.87 17.78 17.63
CA SER A 110 5.42 17.93 17.81
C SER A 110 4.65 18.01 16.49
N TYR A 111 5.17 18.73 15.49
CA TYR A 111 4.50 18.88 14.20
C TYR A 111 4.59 17.58 13.37
N ALA A 112 5.71 16.87 13.43
CA ALA A 112 5.83 15.54 12.84
C ALA A 112 4.86 14.55 13.50
N ALA A 113 4.78 14.54 14.83
CA ALA A 113 3.85 13.70 15.58
C ALA A 113 2.38 14.03 15.24
N GLU A 114 2.01 15.31 15.13
CA GLU A 114 0.66 15.73 14.72
C GLU A 114 0.29 15.19 13.34
N LYS A 115 1.19 15.29 12.35
CA LYS A 115 0.91 14.78 11.00
C LYS A 115 0.91 13.26 10.93
N LEU A 116 1.81 12.60 11.67
CA LEU A 116 1.82 11.15 11.75
C LEU A 116 0.55 10.61 12.43
N LEU A 117 0.10 11.25 13.51
CA LEU A 117 -1.18 10.95 14.16
C LEU A 117 -2.36 11.13 13.21
N ALA A 118 -2.43 12.24 12.48
CA ALA A 118 -3.54 12.48 11.55
C ALA A 118 -3.61 11.40 10.46
N MET A 119 -2.47 10.96 9.92
CA MET A 119 -2.43 9.85 8.96
C MET A 119 -2.79 8.51 9.61
N HIS A 120 -2.36 8.28 10.86
CA HIS A 120 -2.73 7.07 11.61
C HIS A 120 -4.25 7.01 11.86
N GLN A 121 -4.86 8.10 12.30
CA GLN A 121 -6.32 8.17 12.51
C GLN A 121 -7.09 7.99 11.20
N ALA A 122 -6.62 8.59 10.10
CA ALA A 122 -7.18 8.36 8.78
C ALA A 122 -7.09 6.88 8.37
N PHE A 123 -6.02 6.18 8.77
CA PHE A 123 -5.87 4.75 8.54
C PHE A 123 -6.89 3.95 9.38
N GLU A 124 -7.01 4.23 10.67
CA GLU A 124 -7.97 3.54 11.56
C GLU A 124 -9.44 3.76 11.14
N GLU A 125 -9.79 4.95 10.64
CA GLU A 125 -11.13 5.21 10.09
C GLU A 125 -11.49 4.28 8.92
N VAL A 126 -10.50 3.86 8.12
CA VAL A 126 -10.69 3.05 6.91
C VAL A 126 -10.54 1.56 7.19
N TYR A 127 -9.49 1.19 7.92
CA TYR A 127 -9.12 -0.20 8.15
C TYR A 127 -9.63 -0.75 9.48
N GLY A 128 -10.03 0.12 10.41
CA GLY A 128 -10.40 -0.21 11.79
C GLY A 128 -9.22 -0.06 12.75
N GLU A 129 -9.53 -0.01 14.05
CA GLU A 129 -8.54 -0.01 15.12
C GLU A 129 -7.94 -1.42 15.32
N GLY A 130 -6.69 -1.47 15.77
CA GLY A 130 -6.00 -2.72 16.11
C GLY A 130 -5.15 -3.30 14.97
N TYR A 131 -5.14 -4.63 14.84
CA TYR A 131 -4.32 -5.33 13.85
C TYR A 131 -4.93 -5.27 12.45
N VAL A 132 -4.11 -4.95 11.46
CA VAL A 132 -4.49 -4.98 10.05
C VAL A 132 -4.59 -6.44 9.59
N GLU A 133 -5.72 -6.79 8.98
CA GLU A 133 -5.99 -8.16 8.53
C GLU A 133 -5.17 -8.51 7.26
N GLU A 134 -4.55 -9.69 7.22
CA GLU A 134 -3.76 -10.20 6.08
C GLU A 134 -4.54 -10.17 4.74
N LYS A 135 -5.87 -10.36 4.80
CA LYS A 135 -6.75 -10.41 3.62
C LYS A 135 -6.78 -9.13 2.77
N TYR A 136 -6.23 -8.03 3.27
CA TYR A 136 -6.17 -6.78 2.51
C TYR A 136 -5.02 -6.78 1.48
N GLY A 137 -4.09 -7.75 1.52
CA GLY A 137 -3.02 -7.87 0.53
C GLY A 137 -2.01 -6.74 0.65
N MET A 138 -1.93 -5.91 -0.39
CA MET A 138 -1.08 -4.71 -0.40
C MET A 138 -1.73 -3.58 0.40
N VAL A 139 -1.06 -3.09 1.44
CA VAL A 139 -1.57 -2.01 2.28
C VAL A 139 -0.51 -0.93 2.47
N THR A 140 -0.90 0.33 2.22
CA THR A 140 -0.05 1.49 2.49
C THR A 140 -0.28 2.00 3.91
N MET A 141 0.81 2.23 4.65
CA MET A 141 0.78 2.60 6.06
C MET A 141 1.63 3.84 6.34
N PRO A 142 1.19 4.73 7.25
CA PRO A 142 2.00 5.85 7.68
C PRO A 142 3.13 5.39 8.61
N ALA A 143 4.33 5.88 8.33
CA ALA A 143 5.56 5.48 8.99
C ALA A 143 6.53 6.63 9.20
N VAL A 144 7.48 6.42 10.11
CA VAL A 144 8.73 7.19 10.17
C VAL A 144 9.82 6.38 9.49
N VAL A 145 10.60 7.02 8.63
CA VAL A 145 11.78 6.44 7.99
C VAL A 145 13.02 7.17 8.46
N ARG A 146 14.13 6.44 8.55
CA ARG A 146 15.45 7.00 8.87
C ARG A 146 16.50 6.45 7.93
N GLY A 147 17.22 7.32 7.22
CA GLY A 147 18.39 6.92 6.44
C GLY A 147 19.47 6.37 7.36
N ARG A 148 19.98 5.17 7.07
CA ARG A 148 20.99 4.48 7.89
C ARG A 148 22.32 5.22 7.88
N GLU A 149 22.69 5.79 6.74
CA GLU A 149 23.97 6.49 6.57
C GLU A 149 23.88 7.96 6.97
N SER A 150 22.83 8.66 6.53
CA SER A 150 22.64 10.09 6.78
C SER A 150 22.13 10.39 8.20
N GLY A 151 21.41 9.45 8.81
CA GLY A 151 20.63 9.66 10.03
C GLY A 151 19.38 10.53 9.86
N ILE A 152 19.13 11.05 8.65
CA ILE A 152 18.01 11.95 8.35
C ILE A 152 16.70 11.18 8.42
N GLN A 153 15.72 11.80 9.07
CA GLN A 153 14.38 11.25 9.28
C GLN A 153 13.37 11.95 8.39
N ALA A 154 12.35 11.22 7.98
CA ALA A 154 11.17 11.76 7.35
C ALA A 154 9.94 10.96 7.75
N LEU A 155 8.76 11.57 7.65
CA LEU A 155 7.54 10.78 7.55
C LEU A 155 7.44 10.18 6.15
N ALA A 156 6.80 9.02 6.06
CA ALA A 156 6.59 8.32 4.81
C ALA A 156 5.28 7.54 4.81
N LEU A 157 4.88 7.13 3.62
CA LEU A 157 3.89 6.07 3.40
C LEU A 157 4.64 4.84 2.90
N VAL A 158 4.59 3.74 3.63
CA VAL A 158 5.22 2.46 3.27
C VAL A 158 4.15 1.47 2.83
N THR A 159 4.34 0.85 1.68
CA THR A 159 3.43 -0.19 1.16
C THR A 159 4.01 -1.55 1.51
N LEU A 160 3.22 -2.37 2.19
CA LEU A 160 3.57 -3.72 2.61
C LEU A 160 2.65 -4.74 1.93
N ASP A 161 3.21 -5.90 1.59
CA ASP A 161 2.44 -7.10 1.22
C ASP A 161 2.15 -7.91 2.49
N LEU A 162 0.91 -7.85 2.97
CA LEU A 162 0.49 -8.56 4.18
C LEU A 162 0.31 -10.07 3.95
N GLU A 163 0.11 -10.51 2.70
CA GLU A 163 0.05 -11.93 2.36
C GLU A 163 1.45 -12.56 2.32
N SER A 164 2.50 -11.74 2.22
CA SER A 164 3.91 -12.11 2.29
C SER A 164 4.59 -11.68 3.61
N SER A 165 3.90 -11.86 4.75
CA SER A 165 4.46 -11.56 6.09
C SER A 165 4.94 -10.10 6.27
N GLY A 166 4.24 -9.15 5.67
CA GLY A 166 4.57 -7.73 5.77
C GLY A 166 5.79 -7.31 4.93
N GLU A 167 6.04 -8.00 3.81
CA GLU A 167 7.18 -7.69 2.94
C GLU A 167 7.09 -6.25 2.40
N HIS A 168 8.20 -5.52 2.48
CA HIS A 168 8.27 -4.15 1.97
C HIS A 168 8.20 -4.12 0.45
N TRP A 169 7.27 -3.35 -0.10
CA TRP A 169 7.07 -3.22 -1.54
C TRP A 169 7.40 -1.83 -2.07
N GLY A 170 7.08 -0.77 -1.32
CA GLY A 170 7.24 0.59 -1.80
C GLY A 170 7.28 1.62 -0.68
N THR A 171 7.80 2.82 -1.00
CA THR A 171 7.85 3.94 -0.07
C THR A 171 7.64 5.26 -0.79
N THR A 172 6.81 6.12 -0.21
CA THR A 172 6.68 7.52 -0.57
C THR A 172 7.20 8.40 0.56
N PHE A 173 8.28 9.14 0.31
CA PHE A 173 8.93 10.03 1.28
C PHE A 173 8.25 11.39 1.31
N LEU A 174 7.87 11.89 2.48
CA LEU A 174 7.38 13.26 2.65
C LEU A 174 8.57 14.23 2.78
N SER A 175 9.18 14.55 1.63
CA SER A 175 10.37 15.41 1.55
C SER A 175 10.03 16.90 1.74
N PRO A 176 11.01 17.80 1.94
CA PRO A 176 10.77 19.25 2.01
C PRO A 176 10.06 19.84 0.78
N GLY A 177 10.23 19.21 -0.39
CA GLY A 177 9.58 19.62 -1.64
C GLY A 177 8.22 18.97 -1.89
N GLY A 178 7.71 18.19 -0.93
CA GLY A 178 6.50 17.38 -1.06
C GLY A 178 6.78 15.88 -1.20
N PRO A 179 5.73 15.07 -1.45
CA PRO A 179 5.83 13.61 -1.53
C PRO A 179 6.68 13.16 -2.72
N LEU A 180 7.59 12.21 -2.48
CA LEU A 180 8.44 11.59 -3.51
C LEU A 180 8.29 10.07 -3.48
N VAL A 181 7.77 9.49 -4.55
CA VAL A 181 7.56 8.04 -4.69
C VAL A 181 8.85 7.36 -5.14
N GLN A 182 9.40 6.46 -4.32
CA GLN A 182 10.64 5.74 -4.63
C GLN A 182 10.50 4.96 -5.95
N GLY A 183 11.47 5.13 -6.86
CA GLY A 183 11.50 4.40 -8.14
C GLY A 183 10.56 4.95 -9.21
N HIS A 184 9.80 6.03 -8.94
CA HIS A 184 8.93 6.63 -9.94
C HIS A 184 9.72 7.27 -11.08
N ALA A 185 9.37 6.92 -12.32
CA ALA A 185 10.15 7.28 -13.52
C ALA A 185 10.22 8.80 -13.76
N GLU A 186 9.18 9.53 -13.36
CA GLU A 186 9.04 10.97 -13.60
C GLU A 186 9.78 11.86 -12.58
N LEU A 187 10.43 11.29 -11.56
CA LEU A 187 11.27 12.07 -10.65
C LEU A 187 12.44 12.72 -11.40
N THR A 188 12.77 13.97 -11.04
CA THR A 188 13.98 14.61 -11.56
C THR A 188 15.24 13.93 -11.04
N GLU A 189 16.36 14.11 -11.73
CA GLU A 189 17.64 13.53 -11.29
C GLU A 189 18.08 14.09 -9.93
N GLU A 190 17.74 15.34 -9.62
CA GLU A 190 17.96 15.93 -8.30
C GLU A 190 17.14 15.24 -7.22
N GLN A 191 15.86 14.95 -7.48
CA GLN A 191 14.98 14.24 -6.53
C GLN A 191 15.45 12.80 -6.31
N LYS A 192 15.81 12.08 -7.38
CA LYS A 192 16.38 10.73 -7.28
C LYS A 192 17.67 10.72 -6.45
N ARG A 193 18.55 11.70 -6.69
CA ARG A 193 19.78 11.87 -5.90
C ARG A 193 19.48 12.16 -4.44
N ALA A 194 18.53 13.05 -4.15
CA ALA A 194 18.13 13.38 -2.79
C ALA A 194 17.61 12.16 -2.03
N ILE A 195 16.73 11.34 -2.64
CA ILE A 195 16.25 10.10 -2.01
C ILE A 195 17.42 9.16 -1.72
N LYS A 196 18.32 8.99 -2.69
CA LYS A 196 19.46 8.08 -2.55
C LYS A 196 20.42 8.53 -1.44
N GLU A 197 20.73 9.82 -1.38
CA GLU A 197 21.71 10.37 -0.44
C GLU A 197 21.15 10.50 0.98
N TYR A 198 19.88 10.87 1.12
CA TYR A 198 19.29 11.14 2.42
C TYR A 198 18.61 9.94 3.04
N TYR A 199 18.04 9.03 2.25
CA TYR A 199 17.21 7.97 2.81
C TYR A 199 17.74 6.57 2.49
N ILE A 200 18.41 6.30 1.38
CA ILE A 200 18.76 4.91 1.02
C ILE A 200 20.19 4.54 1.48
N PRO A 201 20.39 3.39 2.17
CA PRO A 201 19.37 2.49 2.72
C PRO A 201 18.72 3.07 3.98
N TYR A 202 17.45 2.74 4.24
CA TYR A 202 16.69 3.21 5.41
C TYR A 202 16.17 2.06 6.26
N ASP A 203 15.88 2.39 7.51
CA ASP A 203 14.95 1.66 8.37
C ASP A 203 13.62 2.42 8.45
N TYR A 204 12.53 1.70 8.73
CA TYR A 204 11.19 2.28 8.81
C TYR A 204 10.39 1.67 9.97
N TRP A 205 9.51 2.48 10.55
CA TRP A 205 8.63 2.10 11.64
C TRP A 205 7.24 2.68 11.40
N TYR A 206 6.31 1.82 11.00
CA TYR A 206 4.92 2.20 10.75
C TYR A 206 4.13 2.32 12.06
N THR A 207 2.98 2.99 11.98
CA THR A 207 2.09 3.18 13.14
C THR A 207 0.99 2.12 13.28
N PRO A 208 0.28 1.66 12.22
CA PRO A 208 -0.72 0.60 12.36
C PRO A 208 -0.09 -0.73 12.78
N LEU A 209 -0.79 -1.59 13.50
CA LEU A 209 -0.20 -2.86 13.94
C LEU A 209 -0.41 -3.95 12.88
N VAL A 210 0.67 -4.62 12.46
CA VAL A 210 0.61 -5.78 11.57
C VAL A 210 0.90 -7.04 12.39
N GLU A 211 0.00 -8.02 12.33
CA GLU A 211 0.27 -9.31 12.98
C GLU A 211 1.39 -10.03 12.21
N ARG A 212 2.38 -10.59 12.93
CA ARG A 212 3.44 -11.45 12.35
C ARG A 212 4.39 -10.78 11.35
N ASP A 213 4.48 -9.46 11.33
CA ASP A 213 5.58 -8.82 10.61
C ASP A 213 6.92 -9.15 11.29
N HIS A 214 7.86 -9.64 10.50
CA HIS A 214 9.22 -10.01 10.95
C HIS A 214 10.29 -9.04 10.44
N HIS A 215 9.90 -8.02 9.66
CA HIS A 215 10.82 -7.09 9.00
C HIS A 215 11.10 -5.86 9.84
N VAL A 216 10.14 -5.38 10.63
CA VAL A 216 10.31 -4.20 11.48
C VAL A 216 10.66 -4.58 12.91
N ASN A 217 11.87 -4.19 13.32
CA ASN A 217 12.32 -4.31 14.70
C ASN A 217 11.95 -3.04 15.48
N PHE A 218 10.85 -3.11 16.24
CA PHE A 218 10.43 -2.02 17.13
C PHE A 218 11.26 -1.92 18.42
N THR A 219 12.01 -2.96 18.79
CA THR A 219 12.85 -2.95 20.01
C THR A 219 14.14 -2.15 19.86
N ASP A 220 14.73 -2.11 18.66
CA ASP A 220 15.96 -1.36 18.37
C ASP A 220 15.68 0.01 17.71
N MET A 221 14.48 0.55 17.93
CA MET A 221 14.08 1.84 17.38
C MET A 221 14.96 2.97 17.96
N PRO A 222 15.58 3.83 17.13
CA PRO A 222 16.33 4.98 17.60
C PRO A 222 15.46 5.91 18.45
N GLU A 223 16.02 6.45 19.53
CA GLU A 223 15.30 7.32 20.49
C GLU A 223 14.57 8.49 19.80
N SER A 224 15.21 9.14 18.82
CA SER A 224 14.60 10.23 18.07
C SER A 224 13.38 9.85 17.23
N VAL A 225 13.30 8.59 16.77
CA VAL A 225 12.10 8.06 16.10
C VAL A 225 11.06 7.67 17.15
N ALA A 226 11.50 7.05 18.24
CA ALA A 226 10.65 6.66 19.35
C ALA A 226 9.95 7.88 19.99
N ASP A 227 10.60 9.04 20.02
CA ASP A 227 10.00 10.29 20.51
C ASP A 227 8.81 10.76 19.68
N ILE A 228 8.91 10.71 18.34
CA ILE A 228 7.78 11.03 17.46
C ILE A 228 6.62 10.09 17.75
N ARG A 229 6.89 8.79 17.81
CA ARG A 229 5.86 7.76 18.00
C ARG A 229 5.23 7.82 19.40
N ARG A 230 6.03 8.08 20.44
CA ARG A 230 5.56 8.27 21.81
C ARG A 230 4.61 9.45 21.93
N LEU A 231 4.89 10.57 21.25
CA LEU A 231 3.96 11.70 21.21
C LEU A 231 2.64 11.33 20.52
N VAL A 232 2.68 10.53 19.45
CA VAL A 232 1.45 10.00 18.82
C VAL A 232 0.64 9.18 19.82
N ASP A 233 1.29 8.26 20.54
CA ASP A 233 0.65 7.42 21.57
C ASP A 233 0.05 8.28 22.71
N GLU A 234 0.79 9.30 23.17
CA GLU A 234 0.31 10.25 24.18
C GLU A 234 -0.92 11.04 23.70
N TYR A 235 -0.94 11.48 22.43
CA TYR A 235 -2.09 12.19 21.86
C TYR A 235 -3.32 11.29 21.69
N LEU A 236 -3.14 10.01 21.31
CA LEU A 236 -4.24 9.05 21.24
C LEU A 236 -4.91 8.88 22.62
N VAL A 237 -4.12 8.71 23.68
CA VAL A 237 -4.63 8.58 25.05
C VAL A 237 -5.33 9.86 25.53
N ALA A 238 -4.78 11.02 25.23
CA ALA A 238 -5.38 12.30 25.60
C ALA A 238 -6.72 12.55 24.88
N GLY A 239 -6.82 12.20 23.59
CA GLY A 239 -8.06 12.30 22.81
C GLY A 239 -9.15 11.34 23.28
N GLN A 240 -8.79 10.13 23.71
CA GLN A 240 -9.72 9.17 24.32
C GLN A 240 -10.22 9.64 25.69
N SER A 241 -9.39 10.34 26.47
CA SER A 241 -9.79 10.88 27.77
C SER A 241 -10.81 12.02 27.65
N GLN A 242 -10.72 12.84 26.58
CA GLN A 242 -11.68 13.91 26.33
C GLN A 242 -13.04 13.43 25.80
N THR A 243 -13.11 12.26 25.16
CA THR A 243 -14.36 11.67 24.66
C THR A 243 -15.17 10.95 25.75
N MET A 244 -14.53 10.50 26.84
CA MET A 244 -15.21 9.89 28.00
C MET A 244 -15.78 10.90 29.01
N GLU A 245 -15.47 12.19 28.89
CA GLU A 245 -16.01 13.27 29.74
C GLU A 245 -17.17 14.05 29.07
N GLY A 246 -17.81 13.49 28.03
CA GLY A 246 -19.04 14.02 27.42
C GLY A 246 -20.24 14.02 28.41
N PRO A 247 -21.17 14.98 28.30
CA PRO A 247 -21.95 15.47 29.44
C PRO A 247 -22.93 14.43 29.99
N LYS A 248 -22.96 14.32 31.33
CA LYS A 248 -24.02 13.66 32.11
C LYS A 248 -25.37 14.33 31.95
#